data_AF-A0A3D5BB68-F1
#
_entry.id   AF-A0A3D5BB68-F1
#
_cell.length_a   1.000
_cell.length_b   1.000
_cell.length_c   1.000
_cell.angle_alpha   90.00
_cell.angle_beta   90.00
_cell.angle_gamma   90.00
#
_symmetry.space_group_name_H-M   'P 1'
#
loop_
_entity.id
_entity.type
_entity.pdbx_description
1 polymer ?
#
loop_
_entity_poly.entity_id
_entity_poly.type
_entity_poly.pdbx_seq_one_letter_code
_entity_poly.pdbx_strand_id
1 'polypeptide(L)'
;MSLDDWLYVETDDSCAICGIKGTNLLTIHHIDGSHSNNVYDNTIILCHNCHNQFHQKKGLTQKIIENRKRHLIQKTITQYGLNAMKIAKRNGFGVVAMPFLLYHLVQLGYMEKQEQQMGYGNQEDATARFTITEDGLNLLKKWF
;
A
#
# COMPACT_ATOMS: atom_id res chain seq x y z
N MET A 1 12.23 -2.16 5.25
CA MET A 1 11.45 -3.28 4.68
C MET A 1 11.48 -3.11 3.17
N SER A 2 11.82 -4.16 2.43
CA SER A 2 11.81 -4.12 0.96
C SER A 2 10.38 -4.12 0.42
N LEU A 3 10.20 -3.82 -0.88
CA LEU A 3 8.90 -3.94 -1.53
C LEU A 3 8.35 -5.38 -1.42
N ASP A 4 9.20 -6.37 -1.67
CA ASP A 4 8.85 -7.78 -1.64
C ASP A 4 8.32 -8.16 -0.25
N ASP A 5 9.02 -7.77 0.82
CA ASP A 5 8.59 -8.02 2.19
C ASP A 5 7.17 -7.48 2.46
N TRP A 6 6.87 -6.26 2.00
CA TRP A 6 5.53 -5.68 2.12
C TRP A 6 4.47 -6.51 1.42
N LEU A 7 4.76 -6.97 0.21
CA LEU A 7 3.83 -7.75 -0.61
C LEU A 7 3.54 -9.13 0.02
N TYR A 8 4.56 -9.79 0.57
CA TYR A 8 4.42 -11.06 1.25
C TYR A 8 3.67 -10.93 2.59
N VAL A 9 3.99 -9.92 3.40
CA VAL A 9 3.28 -9.65 4.67
C VAL A 9 1.82 -9.26 4.43
N GLU A 10 1.53 -8.42 3.43
CA GLU A 10 0.18 -8.01 3.06
C GLU A 10 -0.74 -9.21 2.77
N THR A 11 -0.15 -10.21 2.11
CA THR A 11 -0.84 -11.41 1.64
C THR A 11 -0.67 -12.63 2.54
N ASP A 12 0.01 -12.50 3.68
CA ASP A 12 0.26 -13.61 4.62
C ASP A 12 0.88 -14.84 3.90
N ASP A 13 1.92 -14.57 3.12
CA ASP A 13 2.65 -15.56 2.30
C ASP A 13 1.73 -16.41 1.42
N SER A 14 0.70 -15.77 0.85
CA SER A 14 -0.33 -16.44 0.06
C SER A 14 -0.64 -15.74 -1.27
N CYS A 15 -1.17 -16.51 -2.22
CA CYS A 15 -1.69 -15.94 -3.45
C CYS A 15 -2.85 -15.02 -3.15
N ALA A 16 -2.78 -13.77 -3.64
CA ALA A 16 -3.84 -12.79 -3.42
C ALA A 16 -5.20 -13.24 -3.97
N ILE A 17 -5.24 -14.17 -4.94
CA ILE A 17 -6.47 -14.58 -5.62
C ILE A 17 -7.07 -15.86 -5.03
N CYS A 18 -6.29 -16.93 -4.91
CA CYS A 18 -6.80 -18.22 -4.44
C CYS A 18 -6.39 -18.60 -3.01
N GLY A 19 -5.49 -17.84 -2.37
CA GLY A 19 -5.06 -18.07 -0.99
C GLY A 19 -4.10 -19.25 -0.78
N ILE A 20 -3.59 -19.88 -1.85
CA ILE A 20 -2.55 -20.91 -1.69
C ILE A 20 -1.30 -20.31 -1.04
N LYS A 21 -0.75 -20.98 -0.03
CA LYS A 21 0.39 -20.51 0.77
C LYS A 21 1.71 -21.13 0.34
N GLY A 22 2.79 -20.43 0.62
CA GLY A 22 4.18 -20.89 0.42
C GLY A 22 4.91 -20.03 -0.59
N THR A 23 5.92 -19.30 -0.13
CA THR A 23 6.66 -18.30 -0.93
C THR A 23 7.27 -18.88 -2.20
N ASN A 24 7.65 -20.16 -2.19
CA ASN A 24 8.16 -20.88 -3.36
C ASN A 24 7.12 -21.14 -4.47
N LEU A 25 5.83 -20.95 -4.19
CA LEU A 25 4.74 -21.11 -5.16
C LEU A 25 4.26 -19.77 -5.74
N LEU A 26 4.85 -18.67 -5.26
CA LEU A 26 4.39 -17.31 -5.46
C LEU A 26 5.33 -16.52 -6.36
N THR A 27 4.75 -15.55 -7.04
CA THR A 27 5.42 -14.65 -7.97
C THR A 27 4.84 -13.26 -7.82
N ILE A 28 5.68 -12.24 -7.97
CA ILE A 28 5.24 -10.86 -8.07
C ILE A 28 4.73 -10.63 -9.48
N HIS A 29 3.50 -10.15 -9.59
CA HIS A 29 2.86 -9.77 -10.83
C HIS A 29 2.72 -8.25 -10.91
N HIS A 30 3.21 -7.66 -12.00
CA HIS A 30 3.03 -6.24 -12.33
C HIS A 30 1.69 -6.07 -13.06
N ILE A 31 0.79 -5.27 -12.48
CA ILE A 31 -0.59 -5.10 -12.96
C ILE A 31 -0.63 -4.40 -14.32
N ASP A 32 0.28 -3.46 -14.57
CA ASP A 32 0.46 -2.79 -15.86
C ASP A 32 1.28 -3.61 -16.88
N GLY A 33 1.82 -4.76 -16.49
CA GLY A 33 2.71 -5.60 -17.31
C GLY A 33 4.14 -5.08 -17.46
N SER A 34 4.48 -3.94 -16.86
CA SER A 34 5.81 -3.33 -16.96
C SER A 34 6.70 -3.70 -15.78
N HIS A 35 7.72 -4.51 -16.03
CA HIS A 35 8.69 -4.95 -15.00
C HIS A 35 9.61 -3.82 -14.52
N SER A 36 9.63 -2.67 -15.20
CA SER A 36 10.37 -1.49 -14.75
C SER A 36 9.58 -0.68 -13.70
N ASN A 37 8.27 -0.87 -13.60
CA ASN A 37 7.40 -0.12 -12.69
C ASN A 37 7.23 -0.86 -11.34
N ASN A 38 8.30 -0.88 -10.55
CA ASN A 38 8.40 -1.61 -9.28
C ASN A 38 7.88 -0.79 -8.10
N VAL A 39 6.58 -0.48 -8.11
CA VAL A 39 5.90 0.24 -7.03
C VAL A 39 4.85 -0.64 -6.37
N TYR A 40 4.61 -0.43 -5.07
CA TYR A 40 3.73 -1.26 -4.26
C TYR A 40 2.31 -1.34 -4.82
N ASP A 41 1.74 -0.24 -5.29
CA ASP A 41 0.37 -0.24 -5.80
C ASP A 41 0.25 -0.83 -7.21
N ASN A 42 1.36 -1.05 -7.92
CA ASN A 42 1.40 -1.71 -9.22
C ASN A 42 1.72 -3.21 -9.14
N THR A 43 2.03 -3.73 -7.96
CA THR A 43 2.51 -5.11 -7.78
C THR A 43 1.58 -5.91 -6.87
N ILE A 44 1.40 -7.20 -7.19
CA ILE A 44 0.55 -8.12 -6.43
C ILE A 44 1.13 -9.53 -6.43
N ILE A 45 0.98 -10.26 -5.31
CA ILE A 45 1.43 -11.65 -5.20
C ILE A 45 0.40 -12.60 -5.81
N LEU A 46 0.84 -13.42 -6.78
CA LEU A 46 0.05 -14.48 -7.39
C LEU A 46 0.82 -15.79 -7.35
N CYS A 47 0.11 -16.91 -7.21
CA CYS A 47 0.72 -18.22 -7.50
C CYS A 47 0.89 -18.42 -9.01
N HIS A 48 1.77 -19.34 -9.41
CA HIS A 48 2.02 -19.66 -10.82
C HIS A 48 0.73 -19.98 -11.61
N ASN A 49 -0.23 -20.66 -10.98
CA ASN A 49 -1.50 -21.00 -11.63
C ASN A 49 -2.37 -19.76 -11.91
N CYS A 50 -2.58 -18.90 -10.92
CA CYS A 50 -3.34 -17.66 -11.10
C CYS A 50 -2.62 -16.71 -12.05
N HIS A 51 -1.29 -16.59 -11.94
CA HIS A 51 -0.48 -15.77 -12.83
C HIS A 51 -0.62 -16.24 -14.29
N ASN A 52 -0.54 -17.55 -14.54
CA ASN A 52 -0.75 -18.10 -15.89
C ASN A 52 -2.20 -17.94 -16.37
N GLN A 53 -3.21 -18.13 -15.52
CA GLN A 53 -4.61 -17.90 -15.90
C GLN A 53 -4.85 -16.46 -16.38
N PHE A 54 -4.22 -15.48 -15.73
CA PHE A 54 -4.27 -14.07 -16.15
C PHE A 54 -3.71 -13.88 -17.56
N HIS A 55 -2.46 -14.31 -17.80
CA HIS A 55 -1.80 -14.15 -19.10
C HIS A 55 -2.49 -14.93 -20.22
N GLN A 56 -3.08 -16.08 -19.90
CA GLN A 56 -3.86 -16.90 -20.84
C GLN A 56 -5.31 -16.43 -21.00
N LYS A 57 -5.72 -15.35 -20.31
CA LYS A 57 -7.09 -14.80 -20.32
C LYS A 57 -8.17 -15.83 -19.95
N LYS A 58 -7.83 -16.76 -19.04
CA LYS A 58 -8.71 -17.84 -18.57
C LYS A 58 -9.41 -17.44 -17.28
N GLY A 59 -10.45 -16.61 -17.40
CA GLY A 59 -11.34 -16.23 -16.29
C GLY A 59 -10.79 -15.14 -15.35
N LEU A 60 -9.47 -15.08 -15.13
CA LEU A 60 -8.83 -14.01 -14.35
C LEU A 60 -8.55 -12.81 -15.25
N THR A 61 -9.28 -11.71 -15.02
CA THR A 61 -9.16 -10.48 -15.81
C THR A 61 -8.40 -9.38 -15.05
N GLN A 62 -7.90 -8.38 -15.77
CA GLN A 62 -7.22 -7.23 -15.17
C GLN A 62 -8.09 -6.50 -14.14
N LYS A 63 -9.38 -6.34 -14.43
CA LYS A 63 -10.34 -5.76 -13.49
C LYS A 63 -10.44 -6.53 -12.18
N ILE A 64 -10.33 -7.86 -12.21
CA ILE A 64 -10.34 -8.70 -10.99
C ILE A 64 -9.06 -8.46 -10.18
N ILE A 65 -7.91 -8.43 -10.85
CA ILE A 65 -6.61 -8.15 -10.22
C ILE A 65 -6.59 -6.75 -9.58
N GLU A 66 -7.00 -5.73 -10.32
CA GLU A 66 -7.08 -4.34 -9.85
C GLU A 66 -8.04 -4.21 -8.66
N ASN A 67 -9.23 -4.82 -8.76
CA ASN A 67 -10.16 -4.84 -7.63
C ASN A 67 -9.53 -5.51 -6.40
N ARG A 68 -8.83 -6.62 -6.58
CA ARG A 68 -8.16 -7.30 -5.46
C ARG A 68 -7.07 -6.42 -4.87
N LYS A 69 -6.21 -5.81 -5.69
CA LYS A 69 -5.15 -4.92 -5.23
C LYS A 69 -5.72 -3.72 -4.49
N ARG A 70 -6.82 -3.12 -4.96
CA ARG A 70 -7.49 -2.02 -4.25
C ARG A 70 -7.90 -2.41 -2.83
N HIS A 71 -8.47 -3.61 -2.63
CA HIS A 71 -8.84 -4.08 -1.29
C HIS A 71 -7.62 -4.32 -0.40
N LEU A 72 -6.54 -4.88 -0.98
CA LEU A 72 -5.28 -5.08 -0.28
C LEU A 72 -4.65 -3.74 0.15
N ILE A 73 -4.61 -2.75 -0.75
CA ILE A 73 -4.19 -1.38 -0.44
C ILE A 73 -5.02 -0.83 0.71
N GLN A 74 -6.35 -0.89 0.66
CA GLN A 74 -7.22 -0.40 1.74
C GLN A 74 -6.94 -1.08 3.10
N LYS A 75 -6.65 -2.38 3.10
CA LYS A 75 -6.26 -3.13 4.30
C LYS A 75 -4.92 -2.65 4.84
N THR A 76 -3.92 -2.52 3.98
CA THR A 76 -2.53 -2.16 4.34
C THR A 76 -2.41 -0.70 4.74
N ILE A 77 -3.03 0.23 4.02
CA ILE A 77 -3.00 1.66 4.36
C ILE A 77 -3.97 2.02 5.49
N THR A 78 -4.91 1.14 5.82
CA THR A 78 -5.99 1.34 6.80
C THR A 78 -6.96 2.48 6.44
N GLN A 79 -8.14 2.47 7.06
CA GLN A 79 -9.09 3.58 6.90
C GLN A 79 -8.54 4.90 7.48
N TYR A 80 -7.76 4.83 8.57
CA TYR A 80 -7.13 6.00 9.19
C TYR A 80 -6.11 6.64 8.26
N GLY A 81 -5.21 5.83 7.68
CA GLY A 81 -4.22 6.32 6.73
C GLY A 81 -4.84 6.91 5.46
N LEU A 82 -5.88 6.26 4.91
CA LEU A 82 -6.60 6.79 3.76
C LEU A 82 -7.24 8.16 4.05
N ASN A 83 -7.89 8.29 5.21
CA ASN A 83 -8.50 9.56 5.63
C ASN A 83 -7.44 10.64 5.88
N ALA A 84 -6.32 10.27 6.49
CA ALA A 84 -5.18 11.16 6.72
C ALA A 84 -4.64 11.74 5.40
N MET A 85 -4.41 10.89 4.40
CA MET A 85 -3.99 11.33 3.06
C MET A 85 -5.02 12.25 2.39
N LYS A 86 -6.32 11.91 2.46
CA LYS A 86 -7.39 12.75 1.90
C LYS A 86 -7.44 14.14 2.55
N ILE A 87 -7.28 14.22 3.87
CA ILE A 87 -7.25 15.50 4.60
C ILE A 87 -6.00 16.30 4.22
N ALA A 88 -4.82 15.66 4.20
CA ALA A 88 -3.56 16.28 3.81
C ALA A 88 -3.64 16.87 2.39
N LYS A 89 -4.21 16.12 1.43
CA LYS A 89 -4.46 16.60 0.07
C LYS A 89 -5.39 17.82 0.04
N ARG A 90 -6.45 17.82 0.85
CA ARG A 90 -7.48 18.87 0.83
C ARG A 90 -6.97 20.19 1.41
N ASN A 91 -6.16 20.14 2.46
CA ASN A 91 -5.72 21.35 3.18
C ASN A 91 -4.33 21.85 2.74
N GLY A 92 -3.55 21.06 2.00
CA GLY A 92 -2.19 21.41 1.58
C GLY A 92 -1.18 21.55 2.73
N PHE A 93 -1.61 21.33 3.97
CA PHE A 93 -0.81 21.46 5.18
C PHE A 93 -0.39 20.10 5.74
N GLY A 94 -1.19 19.05 5.56
CA GLY A 94 -0.96 17.75 6.17
C GLY A 94 -1.89 17.47 7.34
N VAL A 95 -1.52 16.50 8.17
CA VAL A 95 -2.31 16.01 9.30
C VAL A 95 -1.43 15.80 10.52
N VAL A 96 -1.97 16.07 11.70
CA VAL A 96 -1.31 15.76 12.98
C VAL A 96 -1.91 14.46 13.50
N ALA A 97 -1.07 13.46 13.76
CA ALA A 97 -1.52 12.15 14.21
C ALA A 97 -0.46 11.49 15.09
N MET A 98 -0.87 10.44 15.81
CA MET A 98 0.07 9.56 16.49
C MET A 98 0.90 8.80 15.45
N PRO A 99 2.24 8.76 15.58
CA PRO A 99 3.09 8.22 14.52
C PRO A 99 2.80 6.77 14.12
N PHE A 100 2.46 5.90 15.10
CA PHE A 100 2.13 4.49 14.83
C PHE A 100 0.93 4.31 13.90
N LEU A 101 0.03 5.31 13.79
CA LEU A 101 -1.12 5.25 12.90
C LEU A 101 -0.77 5.50 11.43
N LEU A 102 0.39 6.10 11.13
CA LEU A 102 0.75 6.55 9.77
C LEU A 102 2.15 6.12 9.31
N TYR A 103 2.95 5.48 10.16
CA TYR A 103 4.30 5.03 9.78
C TYR A 103 4.34 4.05 8.62
N HIS A 104 3.31 3.22 8.44
CA HIS A 104 3.22 2.38 7.24
C HIS A 104 3.12 3.20 5.95
N LEU A 105 2.45 4.37 5.97
CA LEU A 105 2.42 5.28 4.82
C LEU A 105 3.77 5.95 4.57
N VAL A 106 4.51 6.26 5.64
CA VAL A 106 5.88 6.80 5.52
C VAL A 106 6.82 5.74 4.94
N GLN A 107 6.74 4.51 5.43
CA GLN A 107 7.54 3.40 4.95
C GLN A 107 7.24 3.03 3.49
N LEU A 108 5.99 3.23 3.04
CA LEU A 108 5.58 3.07 1.65
C LEU A 108 5.84 4.31 0.77
N GLY A 109 6.36 5.40 1.34
CA GLY A 109 6.66 6.64 0.61
C GLY A 109 5.44 7.50 0.27
N TYR A 110 4.25 7.19 0.79
CA TYR A 110 3.02 7.94 0.53
C TYR A 110 2.82 9.17 1.40
N MET A 111 3.52 9.23 2.54
CA MET A 111 3.54 10.39 3.42
C MET A 111 4.96 10.64 3.92
N GLU A 112 5.24 11.88 4.31
CA GLU A 112 6.48 12.27 4.97
C GLU A 112 6.18 12.74 6.38
N LYS A 113 6.97 12.27 7.35
CA LYS A 113 6.93 12.77 8.72
C LYS A 113 7.72 14.07 8.78
N GLN A 114 7.08 15.14 9.25
CA GLN A 114 7.74 16.40 9.58
C GLN A 114 8.14 16.40 11.06
N GLU A 115 9.25 17.06 11.42
CA GLU A 115 9.71 17.07 12.81
C GLU A 115 8.89 18.01 13.73
N GLN A 116 8.52 17.41 14.87
CA GLN A 116 7.97 17.92 16.13
C GLN A 116 6.76 18.89 16.13
N GLN A 117 5.66 18.41 16.71
CA GLN A 117 4.76 19.26 17.50
C GLN A 117 4.82 18.82 18.97
N MET A 118 4.92 19.80 19.87
CA MET A 118 5.24 19.63 21.29
C MET A 118 4.25 18.70 22.02
N GLY A 119 4.78 17.68 22.70
CA GLY A 119 4.05 17.07 23.82
C GLY A 119 3.92 18.08 24.95
N TYR A 120 2.73 18.23 25.52
CA TYR A 120 2.57 18.89 26.82
C TYR A 120 2.93 17.86 27.91
N GLY A 121 4.02 18.10 28.65
CA GLY A 121 4.44 17.27 29.79
C GLY A 121 5.36 16.09 29.44
N ASN A 122 5.45 15.09 30.34
CA ASN A 122 6.39 13.95 30.27
C ASN A 122 5.95 12.81 29.31
N GLN A 123 5.12 13.09 28.30
CA GLN A 123 4.72 12.07 27.32
C GLN A 123 5.74 11.99 26.18
N GLU A 124 6.48 10.88 26.13
CA GLU A 124 7.44 10.57 25.05
C GLU A 124 6.74 10.22 23.71
N ASP A 125 5.44 9.87 23.73
CA ASP A 125 4.62 9.61 22.55
C ASP A 125 3.90 10.88 22.04
N ALA A 126 4.68 11.86 21.59
CA ALA A 126 4.13 13.08 21.01
C ALA A 126 3.52 12.83 19.62
N THR A 127 2.46 13.59 19.29
CA THR A 127 1.92 13.62 17.93
C THR A 127 2.94 14.21 16.96
N ALA A 128 2.88 13.80 15.70
CA ALA A 128 3.70 14.36 14.63
C ALA A 128 2.82 14.85 13.48
N ARG A 129 3.34 15.83 12.74
CA ARG A 129 2.73 16.29 11.49
C ARG A 129 3.22 15.43 10.34
N PHE A 130 2.31 15.06 9.45
CA PHE A 130 2.57 14.27 8.26
C PHE A 130 2.04 15.00 7.03
N THR A 131 2.85 15.08 5.98
CA THR A 131 2.50 15.65 4.68
C THR A 131 2.34 14.53 3.66
N ILE A 132 1.46 14.70 2.66
CA ILE A 132 1.30 13.74 1.58
C ILE A 132 2.37 13.96 0.51
N THR A 133 2.96 12.90 -0.02
CA THR A 133 3.94 12.96 -1.11
C THR A 133 3.26 12.95 -2.48
N GLU A 134 4.03 13.14 -3.56
CA GLU A 134 3.53 12.97 -4.93
C GLU A 134 3.02 11.54 -5.17
N ASP A 135 3.74 10.53 -4.67
CA ASP A 135 3.31 9.13 -4.77
C ASP A 135 2.00 8.88 -4.01
N GLY A 136 1.82 9.49 -2.84
CA GLY A 136 0.56 9.44 -2.11
C GLY A 136 -0.60 10.08 -2.88
N LEU A 137 -0.35 11.19 -3.59
CA LEU A 137 -1.35 11.83 -4.45
C LEU A 137 -1.70 10.96 -5.67
N ASN A 138 -0.69 10.33 -6.28
CA ASN A 138 -0.87 9.41 -7.41
C ASN A 138 -1.65 8.17 -6.99
N LEU A 139 -1.35 7.59 -5.82
CA LEU A 139 -2.08 6.49 -5.22
C LEU A 139 -3.56 6.86 -5.04
N LEU A 140 -3.85 8.00 -4.41
CA LEU A 140 -5.23 8.47 -4.25
C LEU A 140 -5.92 8.57 -5.61
N LYS A 141 -5.35 9.31 -6.56
CA LYS A 141 -5.95 9.51 -7.89
C LYS A 141 -6.24 8.19 -8.63
N LYS A 142 -5.34 7.20 -8.50
CA LYS A 142 -5.46 5.91 -9.19
C LYS A 142 -6.51 5.00 -8.55
N TRP A 143 -6.64 5.02 -7.22
CA TRP A 143 -7.42 4.01 -6.50
C TRP A 143 -8.68 4.54 -5.76
N PHE A 144 -8.81 5.87 -5.55
CA PHE A 144 -9.83 6.48 -4.67
C PHE A 144 -10.36 7.85 -5.12
#